data_AF-A0A7X8JYA3-F1
#
_entry.id   AF-A0A7X8JYA3-F1
#
_cell.length_a   1.000
_cell.length_b   1.000
_cell.length_c   1.000
_cell.angle_alpha   90.00
_cell.angle_beta   90.00
_cell.angle_gamma   90.00
#
_symmetry.space_group_name_H-M   'P 1'
#
loop_
_entity.id
_entity.type
_entity.pdbx_description
1 polymer ?
#
loop_
_entity_poly.entity_id
_entity_poly.type
_entity_poly.pdbx_seq_one_letter_code
_entity_poly.pdbx_strand_id
1 'polypeptide(L)'
;MIVCVCFLFTGLVGNYVYAESTTGTSNMKIVQNDDNICKVVGEYDEGTAYATLNKNTNEVTLETVEKSKNKIFGFGKGKSKKYKVKVDKSNSEELTATIVDEETKQEHKLSRSKSKVKAQAPLVIPLAFGVAELIAFLLACAATITIAGVVYYAATDIAEKLRRKKEYNYYAAALDQNKTDVYIAGPYPNDAAAFAAVRAGGNVFAISNAKANEAARKGGNGVAYGGWAHGSGDGWLPHYHPMANGVQLKPHCWF
;
A
#
# COMPACT_ATOMS: atom_id res chain seq x y z
N MET A 1 5.93 56.58 -11.19
CA MET A 1 5.96 55.32 -11.94
C MET A 1 6.33 54.22 -10.96
N ILE A 2 5.32 53.57 -10.37
CA ILE A 2 5.46 52.54 -9.33
C ILE A 2 5.29 51.21 -10.05
N VAL A 3 6.36 50.41 -10.13
CA VAL A 3 6.27 49.02 -10.61
C VAL A 3 6.04 48.16 -9.37
N CYS A 4 4.77 47.84 -9.14
CA CYS A 4 4.35 46.89 -8.12
C CYS A 4 4.52 45.47 -8.70
N VAL A 5 5.57 44.77 -8.29
CA VAL A 5 5.76 43.34 -8.59
C VAL A 5 4.95 42.55 -7.57
N CYS A 6 3.70 42.24 -7.90
CA CYS A 6 2.91 41.27 -7.14
C CYS A 6 3.28 39.86 -7.62
N PHE A 7 4.10 39.15 -6.84
CA PHE A 7 4.22 37.70 -6.92
C PHE A 7 2.89 37.07 -6.51
N LEU A 8 2.06 36.68 -7.49
CA LEU A 8 0.91 35.82 -7.28
C LEU A 8 1.37 34.36 -7.33
N PHE A 9 1.84 33.84 -6.19
CA PHE A 9 1.82 32.39 -5.95
C PHE A 9 0.40 32.02 -5.52
N THR A 10 -0.48 31.77 -6.50
CA THR A 10 -1.77 31.13 -6.27
C THR A 10 -1.54 29.63 -6.11
N GLY A 11 -1.87 29.12 -4.92
CA GLY A 11 -1.72 27.71 -4.57
C GLY A 11 -2.69 26.78 -5.29
N LEU A 12 -2.25 25.54 -5.42
CA LEU A 12 -3.09 24.34 -5.48
C LEU A 12 -2.36 23.24 -4.69
N VAL A 13 -2.35 23.38 -3.36
CA VAL A 13 -2.23 22.19 -2.51
C VAL A 13 -3.57 21.48 -2.58
N GLY A 14 -3.59 20.33 -3.26
CA GLY A 14 -4.78 19.49 -3.37
C GLY A 14 -5.28 19.12 -1.97
N ASN A 15 -6.50 19.53 -1.66
CA ASN A 15 -7.24 19.05 -0.50
C ASN A 15 -7.62 17.58 -0.73
N TYR A 16 -6.79 16.65 -0.28
CA TYR A 16 -7.24 15.28 -0.09
C TYR A 16 -8.07 15.25 1.19
N VAL A 17 -9.39 15.39 1.04
CA VAL A 17 -10.36 15.13 2.10
C VAL A 17 -10.46 13.61 2.26
N TYR A 18 -9.79 13.05 3.26
CA TYR A 18 -10.09 11.69 3.71
C TYR A 18 -11.35 11.73 4.55
N ALA A 19 -12.34 10.93 4.14
CA ALA A 19 -13.61 10.76 4.84
C ALA A 19 -13.39 10.31 6.29
N GLU A 20 -14.18 10.90 7.19
CA GLU A 20 -14.21 10.67 8.62
C GLU A 20 -14.57 9.20 8.94
N SER A 21 -13.73 8.53 9.73
CA SER A 21 -14.02 7.19 10.25
C SER A 21 -14.64 7.30 11.65
N THR A 22 -15.90 6.92 11.74
CA THR A 22 -16.65 6.72 12.98
C THR A 22 -16.13 5.47 13.70
N THR A 23 -15.12 5.66 14.56
CA THR A 23 -14.87 5.06 15.89
C THR A 23 -13.38 5.25 16.24
N GLY A 24 -13.06 6.26 17.05
CA GLY A 24 -11.77 6.36 17.78
C GLY A 24 -10.52 6.91 17.06
N THR A 25 -10.64 7.51 15.87
CA THR A 25 -9.49 7.92 15.02
C THR A 25 -8.87 9.29 15.32
N SER A 26 -9.21 9.96 16.42
CA SER A 26 -8.86 11.39 16.61
C SER A 26 -7.37 11.71 16.81
N ASN A 27 -6.50 10.70 17.00
CA ASN A 27 -5.10 10.94 17.40
C ASN A 27 -4.03 10.30 16.49
N MET A 28 -4.38 9.88 15.27
CA MET A 28 -3.39 9.39 14.29
C MET A 28 -2.91 10.52 13.37
N LYS A 29 -1.61 10.61 13.14
CA LYS A 29 -1.00 11.66 12.31
C LYS A 29 0.09 11.09 11.40
N ILE A 30 0.24 11.69 10.22
CA ILE A 30 1.38 11.42 9.33
C ILE A 30 2.58 12.21 9.86
N VAL A 31 3.67 11.50 10.14
CA VAL A 31 4.95 12.08 10.58
C VAL A 31 5.87 12.32 9.39
N GLN A 32 5.86 11.40 8.43
CA GLN A 32 6.69 11.46 7.23
C GLN A 32 5.98 10.70 6.11
N ASN A 33 5.94 11.26 4.90
CA ASN A 33 5.51 10.54 3.71
C ASN A 33 6.28 11.07 2.51
N ASP A 34 7.35 10.37 2.15
CA ASP A 34 8.20 10.70 1.01
C ASP A 34 8.43 9.46 0.12
N ASP A 35 9.31 9.57 -0.86
CA ASP A 35 9.64 8.51 -1.81
C ASP A 35 10.19 7.22 -1.16
N ASN A 36 10.74 7.30 0.05
CA ASN A 36 11.45 6.21 0.72
C ASN A 36 10.71 5.69 1.95
N ILE A 37 10.01 6.56 2.68
CA ILE A 37 9.41 6.26 3.97
C ILE A 37 7.99 6.79 4.03
N CYS A 38 7.07 5.95 4.52
CA CYS A 38 5.82 6.41 5.14
C CYS A 38 5.91 6.14 6.64
N LYS A 39 5.60 7.11 7.48
CA LYS A 39 5.61 7.00 8.94
C LYS A 39 4.41 7.70 9.53
N VAL A 40 3.67 6.99 10.37
CA VAL A 40 2.52 7.52 11.10
C VAL A 40 2.71 7.33 12.60
N VAL A 41 2.03 8.16 13.39
CA VAL A 41 2.02 8.09 14.85
C VAL A 41 0.58 8.01 15.33
N GLY A 42 0.33 7.18 16.34
CA GLY A 42 -0.90 7.16 17.13
C GLY A 42 -0.60 7.53 18.58
N GLU A 43 -1.32 8.52 19.11
CA GLU A 43 -1.23 8.92 20.52
C GLU A 43 -2.40 8.32 21.32
N TYR A 44 -2.08 7.57 22.37
CA TYR A 44 -3.03 6.86 23.23
C TYR A 44 -2.82 7.22 24.70
N ASP A 45 -3.79 6.86 25.54
CA ASP A 45 -3.75 7.21 26.98
C ASP A 45 -2.51 6.64 27.67
N GLU A 46 -2.12 5.40 27.36
CA GLU A 46 -0.97 4.75 28.03
C GLU A 46 0.37 4.93 27.30
N GLY A 47 0.40 5.52 26.10
CA GLY A 47 1.62 5.59 25.31
C GLY A 47 1.45 6.16 23.90
N THR A 48 2.52 6.08 23.12
CA THR A 48 2.56 6.47 21.72
C THR A 48 3.06 5.30 20.88
N ALA A 49 2.50 5.10 19.70
CA ALA A 49 2.98 4.09 18.74
C ALA A 49 3.34 4.74 17.41
N TYR A 50 4.46 4.33 16.83
CA TYR A 50 4.93 4.73 15.51
C TYR A 50 4.93 3.52 14.59
N ALA A 51 4.23 3.61 13.46
CA ALA A 51 4.30 2.61 12.40
C ALA A 51 5.05 3.20 11.21
N THR A 52 5.96 2.43 10.62
CA THR A 52 6.81 2.88 9.51
C THR A 52 6.80 1.83 8.40
N LEU A 53 6.62 2.28 7.15
CA LEU A 53 6.85 1.49 5.93
C LEU A 53 8.10 2.03 5.24
N ASN A 54 9.10 1.18 5.07
CA ASN A 54 10.21 1.44 4.15
C ASN A 54 9.77 1.06 2.73
N LYS A 55 9.54 2.05 1.88
CA LYS A 55 9.05 1.86 0.49
C LYS A 55 10.09 1.23 -0.44
N ASN A 56 11.36 1.19 -0.03
CA ASN A 56 12.41 0.53 -0.80
C ASN A 56 12.49 -0.98 -0.49
N THR A 57 12.20 -1.38 0.76
CA THR A 57 12.28 -2.78 1.19
C THR A 57 10.92 -3.45 1.41
N ASN A 58 9.82 -2.69 1.36
CA ASN A 58 8.46 -3.08 1.75
C ASN A 58 8.35 -3.54 3.22
N GLU A 59 9.35 -3.26 4.05
CA GLU A 59 9.33 -3.65 5.46
C GLU A 59 8.47 -2.69 6.29
N VAL A 60 7.56 -3.27 7.06
CA VAL A 60 6.76 -2.55 8.05
C VAL A 60 7.33 -2.79 9.45
N THR A 61 7.57 -1.71 10.19
CA THR A 61 8.02 -1.75 11.58
C THR A 61 7.06 -0.98 12.49
N LEU A 62 7.03 -1.38 13.75
CA LEU A 62 6.25 -0.74 14.80
C LEU A 62 7.18 -0.44 15.99
N GLU A 63 7.06 0.75 16.56
CA GLU A 63 7.71 1.14 17.81
C GLU A 63 6.66 1.67 18.77
N THR A 64 6.59 1.10 19.97
CA THR A 64 5.68 1.55 21.03
C THR A 64 6.49 2.18 22.15
N VAL A 65 6.05 3.33 22.66
CA VAL A 65 6.67 4.04 23.78
C VAL A 65 5.63 4.17 24.89
N GLU A 66 5.84 3.48 26.01
CA GLU A 66 4.97 3.56 27.18
C GLU A 66 5.21 4.87 27.95
N LYS A 67 4.14 5.50 28.44
CA LYS A 67 4.27 6.60 29.40
C LYS A 67 4.82 6.03 30.72
N SER A 68 5.84 6.70 31.27
CA SER A 68 6.41 6.29 32.57
C SER A 68 5.32 6.32 33.65
N LYS A 69 5.04 5.17 34.26
CA LYS A 69 4.11 5.04 35.41
C LYS A 69 4.67 5.67 36.69
N ASN A 70 5.99 5.83 36.79
CA ASN A 70 6.68 6.41 37.94
C ASN A 70 7.18 7.83 37.62
N LYS A 71 6.33 8.84 37.85
CA LYS A 71 6.72 10.27 37.85
C LYS A 71 7.34 10.74 39.18
N ILE A 72 7.85 9.84 40.01
CA ILE A 72 8.21 10.19 41.41
C ILE A 72 9.49 11.08 41.49
N PHE A 73 10.34 11.17 40.46
CA PHE A 73 11.50 12.10 40.46
C PHE A 73 11.91 12.64 39.07
N GLY A 74 10.97 12.96 38.18
CA GLY A 74 11.27 13.77 36.98
C GLY A 74 12.15 13.16 35.87
N PHE A 75 12.69 11.95 36.01
CA PHE A 75 13.64 11.34 35.04
C PHE A 75 13.25 9.95 34.53
N GLY A 76 11.96 9.63 34.42
CA GLY A 76 11.53 8.36 33.82
C GLY A 76 11.54 8.42 32.29
N LYS A 77 12.59 7.89 31.64
CA LYS A 77 12.52 7.57 30.19
C LYS A 77 11.45 6.50 29.99
N GLY A 78 10.46 6.77 29.14
CA GLY A 78 9.46 5.76 28.74
C GLY A 78 10.15 4.52 28.17
N LYS A 79 9.61 3.33 28.44
CA LYS A 79 10.14 2.10 27.84
C LYS A 79 9.69 2.05 26.39
N SER A 80 10.63 2.02 25.46
CA SER A 80 10.35 1.78 24.05
C SER A 80 10.52 0.30 23.72
N LYS A 81 9.72 -0.18 22.76
CA LYS A 81 9.78 -1.56 22.28
C LYS A 81 9.53 -1.58 20.79
N LYS A 82 10.31 -2.39 20.06
CA LYS A 82 10.30 -2.48 18.60
C LYS A 82 9.78 -3.81 18.13
N TYR A 83 9.09 -3.76 17.01
CA TYR A 83 8.48 -4.92 16.39
C TYR A 83 8.64 -4.87 14.87
N LYS A 84 8.78 -6.04 14.27
CA LYS A 84 8.54 -6.23 12.83
C LYS A 84 7.09 -6.57 12.60
N VAL A 85 6.53 -6.09 11.50
CA VAL A 85 5.15 -6.38 11.12
C VAL A 85 5.16 -7.10 9.78
N LYS A 86 4.67 -8.34 9.76
CA LYS A 86 4.42 -9.11 8.54
C LYS A 86 2.96 -8.92 8.18
N VAL A 87 2.67 -8.18 7.12
CA VAL A 87 1.30 -7.96 6.64
C VAL A 87 0.98 -9.06 5.64
N ASP A 88 -0.06 -9.84 5.89
CA ASP A 88 -0.49 -10.94 5.00
C ASP A 88 -1.55 -10.45 4.00
N LYS A 89 -2.50 -9.65 4.51
CA LYS A 89 -3.56 -9.03 3.70
C LYS A 89 -3.87 -7.64 4.24
N SER A 90 -3.99 -6.66 3.35
CA SER A 90 -4.47 -5.33 3.71
C SER A 90 -5.21 -4.69 2.56
N ASN A 91 -6.42 -4.20 2.83
CA ASN A 91 -7.22 -3.35 1.95
C ASN A 91 -8.17 -2.48 2.79
N SER A 92 -9.12 -1.80 2.14
CA SER A 92 -10.09 -0.92 2.81
C SER A 92 -11.02 -1.64 3.80
N GLU A 93 -11.15 -2.97 3.72
CA GLU A 93 -12.11 -3.75 4.51
C GLU A 93 -11.46 -4.66 5.56
N GLU A 94 -10.24 -5.11 5.29
CA GLU A 94 -9.55 -6.14 6.07
C GLU A 94 -8.06 -5.84 6.24
N LEU A 95 -7.55 -6.16 7.42
CA LEU A 95 -6.13 -6.27 7.71
C LEU A 95 -5.87 -7.58 8.46
N THR A 96 -4.92 -8.38 7.99
CA THR A 96 -4.32 -9.49 8.73
C THR A 96 -2.80 -9.31 8.75
N ALA A 97 -2.23 -9.39 9.94
CA ALA A 97 -0.80 -9.20 10.14
C ALA A 97 -0.29 -9.99 11.34
N THR A 98 1.00 -10.28 11.34
CA THR A 98 1.73 -10.84 12.47
C THR A 98 2.78 -9.83 12.95
N ILE A 99 2.67 -9.41 14.20
CA ILE A 99 3.62 -8.53 14.88
C ILE A 99 4.63 -9.41 15.61
N VAL A 100 5.93 -9.19 15.37
CA VAL A 100 7.02 -9.95 15.96
C VAL A 100 7.86 -9.02 16.81
N ASP A 101 7.91 -9.29 18.12
CA ASP A 101 8.79 -8.61 19.06
C ASP A 101 10.26 -8.84 18.67
N GLU A 102 11.02 -7.75 18.46
CA GLU A 102 12.40 -7.88 18.03
C GLU A 102 13.33 -8.44 19.11
N GLU A 103 13.00 -8.28 20.39
CA GLU A 103 13.80 -8.78 21.51
C GLU A 103 13.43 -10.22 21.85
N THR A 104 12.16 -10.48 22.13
CA THR A 104 11.72 -11.80 22.62
C THR A 104 11.40 -12.79 21.50
N LYS A 105 11.27 -12.31 20.25
CA LYS A 105 10.79 -13.07 19.09
C LYS A 105 9.36 -13.60 19.24
N GLN A 106 8.62 -13.14 20.24
CA GLN A 106 7.22 -13.49 20.41
C GLN A 106 6.37 -12.93 19.27
N GLU A 107 5.50 -13.76 18.72
CA GLU A 107 4.59 -13.41 17.64
C GLU A 107 3.18 -13.13 18.17
N HIS A 108 2.53 -12.09 17.63
CA HIS A 108 1.17 -11.69 17.94
C HIS A 108 0.38 -11.53 16.64
N LYS A 109 -0.69 -12.32 16.49
CA LYS A 109 -1.58 -12.22 15.33
C LYS A 109 -2.61 -11.11 15.53
N LEU A 110 -2.74 -10.29 14.50
CA LEU A 110 -3.64 -9.15 14.45
C LEU A 110 -4.60 -9.31 13.28
N SER A 111 -5.90 -9.12 13.56
CA SER A 111 -6.93 -9.10 12.52
C SER A 111 -7.94 -7.99 12.76
N ARG A 112 -8.23 -7.24 11.70
CA ARG A 112 -9.28 -6.23 11.62
C ARG A 112 -10.16 -6.56 10.42
N SER A 113 -11.46 -6.63 10.65
CA SER A 113 -12.46 -6.56 9.58
C SER A 113 -13.38 -5.36 9.83
N LYS A 114 -14.05 -4.87 8.78
CA LYS A 114 -15.15 -3.88 8.90
C LYS A 114 -16.19 -4.25 9.97
N SER A 115 -16.30 -5.52 10.35
CA SER A 115 -17.30 -5.99 11.31
C SER A 115 -16.78 -6.18 12.73
N LYS A 116 -15.51 -6.53 13.00
CA LYS A 116 -14.91 -6.67 14.34
C LYS A 116 -13.38 -6.62 14.29
N VAL A 117 -12.74 -6.03 15.29
CA VAL A 117 -11.31 -6.26 15.58
C VAL A 117 -11.23 -7.48 16.49
N LYS A 118 -10.42 -8.49 16.12
CA LYS A 118 -10.18 -9.68 16.95
C LYS A 118 -8.68 -9.88 17.10
N ALA A 119 -8.19 -9.79 18.33
CA ALA A 119 -6.85 -10.23 18.70
C ALA A 119 -6.91 -11.67 19.24
N GLN A 120 -5.94 -12.51 18.87
CA GLN A 120 -5.84 -13.90 19.32
C GLN A 120 -4.59 -14.10 20.20
N ALA A 121 -4.60 -13.55 21.42
CA ALA A 121 -3.67 -13.86 22.52
C ALA A 121 -3.91 -12.86 23.67
N PRO A 122 -3.47 -13.14 24.92
CA PRO A 122 -3.25 -12.09 25.90
C PRO A 122 -2.23 -11.10 25.33
N LEU A 123 -2.71 -9.94 24.90
CA LEU A 123 -1.88 -8.91 24.32
C LEU A 123 -0.92 -8.39 25.40
N VAL A 124 0.38 -8.34 25.07
CA VAL A 124 1.34 -7.63 25.91
C VAL A 124 0.90 -6.16 25.92
N ILE A 125 0.86 -5.56 27.11
CA ILE A 125 0.32 -4.22 27.39
C ILE A 125 0.71 -3.13 26.36
N PRO A 126 1.94 -3.04 25.80
CA PRO A 126 2.26 -2.03 24.80
C PRO A 126 1.57 -2.20 23.43
N LEU A 127 1.00 -3.38 23.13
CA LEU A 127 0.28 -3.63 21.88
C LEU A 127 -1.24 -3.46 22.00
N ALA A 128 -1.75 -3.17 23.20
CA ALA A 128 -3.19 -3.05 23.49
C ALA A 128 -3.87 -1.82 22.85
N PHE A 129 -3.07 -0.93 22.25
CA PHE A 129 -3.56 0.22 21.49
C PHE A 129 -4.17 -0.20 20.16
N GLY A 130 -4.92 0.70 19.50
CA GLY A 130 -5.45 0.51 18.14
C GLY A 130 -4.35 0.41 17.06
N VAL A 131 -3.43 -0.54 17.23
CA VAL A 131 -2.28 -0.84 16.39
C VAL A 131 -2.75 -1.38 15.04
N ALA A 132 -3.86 -2.11 15.02
CA ALA A 132 -4.51 -2.57 13.80
C ALA A 132 -4.90 -1.38 12.93
N GLU A 133 -5.55 -0.40 13.53
CA GLU A 133 -5.99 0.83 12.89
C GLU A 133 -4.77 1.67 12.46
N LEU A 134 -3.72 1.73 13.28
CA LEU A 134 -2.49 2.47 12.94
C LEU A 134 -1.77 1.85 11.74
N ILE A 135 -1.66 0.53 11.67
CA ILE A 135 -1.06 -0.18 10.51
C ILE A 135 -1.94 0.01 9.27
N ALA A 136 -3.27 -0.11 9.41
CA ALA A 136 -4.18 0.15 8.29
C ALA A 136 -4.06 1.60 7.79
N PHE A 137 -3.95 2.57 8.70
CA PHE A 137 -3.74 3.98 8.38
C PHE A 137 -2.39 4.20 7.69
N LEU A 138 -1.30 3.59 8.16
CA LEU A 138 0.01 3.62 7.50
C LEU A 138 -0.09 3.16 6.04
N LEU A 139 -0.68 1.98 5.82
CA LEU A 139 -0.76 1.37 4.48
C LEU A 139 -1.65 2.18 3.54
N ALA A 140 -2.73 2.78 4.06
CA ALA A 140 -3.56 3.71 3.32
C ALA A 140 -2.81 5.00 2.97
N CYS A 141 -2.07 5.61 3.89
CA CYS A 141 -1.23 6.78 3.63
C CYS A 141 -0.11 6.52 2.62
N ALA A 142 0.37 5.28 2.55
CA ALA A 142 1.33 4.84 1.55
C ALA A 142 0.70 4.48 0.20
N ALA A 143 -0.63 4.57 0.07
CA ALA A 143 -1.39 4.13 -1.10
C ALA A 143 -1.08 2.67 -1.49
N THR A 144 -1.02 1.80 -0.48
CA THR A 144 -0.68 0.38 -0.65
C THR A 144 -1.83 -0.55 -0.31
N ILE A 145 -1.86 -1.70 -0.99
CA ILE A 145 -2.58 -2.89 -0.55
C ILE A 145 -1.59 -4.03 -0.36
N THR A 146 -1.99 -5.07 0.37
CA THR A 146 -1.19 -6.29 0.50
C THR A 146 -2.04 -7.50 0.15
N ILE A 147 -1.55 -8.33 -0.76
CA ILE A 147 -2.20 -9.55 -1.23
C ILE A 147 -1.22 -10.69 -1.04
N ALA A 148 -1.57 -11.66 -0.20
CA ALA A 148 -0.76 -12.84 0.09
C ALA A 148 0.71 -12.49 0.46
N GLY A 149 0.88 -11.48 1.31
CA GLY A 149 2.19 -11.01 1.78
C GLY A 149 2.96 -10.11 0.81
N VAL A 150 2.42 -9.88 -0.40
CA VAL A 150 3.05 -9.00 -1.40
C VAL A 150 2.42 -7.62 -1.33
N VAL A 151 3.25 -6.60 -1.13
CA VAL A 151 2.83 -5.19 -1.16
C VAL A 151 2.68 -4.72 -2.60
N TYR A 152 1.53 -4.12 -2.90
CA TYR A 152 1.27 -3.42 -4.15
C TYR A 152 1.01 -1.95 -3.85
N TYR A 153 1.47 -1.07 -4.73
CA TYR A 153 1.29 0.38 -4.66
C TYR A 153 0.30 0.84 -5.72
N ALA A 154 -0.48 1.89 -5.43
CA ALA A 154 -1.39 2.48 -6.40
C ALA A 154 -0.64 2.88 -7.67
N ALA A 155 -1.20 2.52 -8.82
CA ALA A 155 -0.57 2.78 -10.10
C ALA A 155 -0.44 4.29 -10.39
N THR A 156 -1.38 5.10 -9.89
CA THR A 156 -1.33 6.57 -9.93
C THR A 156 -0.03 7.15 -9.38
N ASP A 157 0.56 6.47 -8.39
CA ASP A 157 1.72 6.96 -7.65
C ASP A 157 3.03 6.52 -8.30
N ILE A 158 3.07 5.29 -8.84
CA ILE A 158 4.35 4.68 -9.25
C ILE A 158 4.47 4.40 -10.76
N ALA A 159 3.38 4.34 -11.54
CA ALA A 159 3.42 3.96 -12.95
C ALA A 159 4.39 4.84 -13.76
N GLU A 160 4.23 6.16 -13.66
CA GLU A 160 5.08 7.13 -14.35
C GLU A 160 6.57 7.00 -14.00
N LYS A 161 6.88 6.76 -12.72
CA LYS A 161 8.26 6.53 -12.26
C LYS A 161 8.85 5.26 -12.89
N LEU A 162 8.08 4.17 -12.94
CA LEU A 162 8.49 2.93 -13.58
C LEU A 162 8.70 3.08 -15.09
N ARG A 163 7.78 3.77 -15.78
CA ARG A 163 7.87 4.08 -17.22
C ARG A 163 9.12 4.90 -17.55
N ARG A 164 9.51 5.85 -16.68
CA ARG A 164 10.74 6.64 -16.87
C ARG A 164 12.02 5.86 -16.61
N LYS A 165 12.05 5.02 -15.56
CA LYS A 165 13.22 4.21 -15.21
C LYS A 165 13.55 3.15 -16.26
N LYS A 166 12.53 2.51 -16.84
CA LYS A 166 12.68 1.45 -17.87
C LYS A 166 13.60 0.30 -17.47
N GLU A 167 13.69 0.00 -16.17
CA GLU A 167 14.54 -1.07 -15.65
C GLU A 167 13.95 -2.46 -15.96
N TYR A 168 12.63 -2.59 -15.90
CA TYR A 168 11.88 -3.79 -16.25
C TYR A 168 10.71 -3.44 -17.17
N ASN A 169 10.35 -4.38 -18.05
CA ASN A 169 9.21 -4.24 -18.95
C ASN A 169 7.86 -4.46 -18.26
N TYR A 170 7.82 -5.36 -17.27
CA TYR A 170 6.60 -5.89 -16.69
C TYR A 170 6.68 -5.99 -15.17
N TYR A 171 5.57 -5.66 -14.53
CA TYR A 171 5.39 -5.69 -13.09
C TYR A 171 4.11 -6.46 -12.78
N ALA A 172 4.07 -7.14 -11.63
CA ALA A 172 2.84 -7.78 -11.16
C ALA A 172 1.79 -6.70 -10.88
N ALA A 173 0.53 -6.97 -11.20
CA ALA A 173 -0.55 -6.01 -10.97
C ALA A 173 -1.82 -6.68 -10.43
N ALA A 174 -2.63 -5.89 -9.75
CA ALA A 174 -3.92 -6.29 -9.20
C ALA A 174 -4.93 -5.16 -9.33
N LEU A 175 -6.21 -5.52 -9.46
CA LEU A 175 -7.31 -4.60 -9.21
C LEU A 175 -7.68 -4.69 -7.73
N ASP A 176 -8.10 -3.57 -7.16
CA ASP A 176 -8.75 -3.58 -5.86
C ASP A 176 -10.06 -4.38 -5.89
N GLN A 177 -10.64 -4.62 -4.71
CA GLN A 177 -11.88 -5.40 -4.60
C GLN A 177 -13.07 -4.74 -5.31
N ASN A 178 -13.10 -3.41 -5.38
CA ASN A 178 -14.16 -2.67 -6.08
C ASN A 178 -13.89 -2.53 -7.59
N LYS A 179 -12.72 -2.97 -8.06
CA LYS A 179 -12.28 -2.91 -9.46
C LYS A 179 -12.23 -1.48 -10.02
N THR A 180 -11.92 -0.51 -9.17
CA THR A 180 -11.79 0.91 -9.50
C THR A 180 -10.33 1.33 -9.66
N ASP A 181 -9.42 0.65 -8.96
CA ASP A 181 -8.03 1.08 -8.84
C ASP A 181 -7.06 -0.04 -9.17
N VAL A 182 -6.03 0.30 -9.94
CA VAL A 182 -4.94 -0.61 -10.31
C VAL A 182 -3.79 -0.43 -9.33
N TYR A 183 -3.26 -1.54 -8.84
CA TYR A 183 -2.10 -1.60 -7.97
C TYR A 183 -0.98 -2.41 -8.61
N ILE A 184 0.26 -1.96 -8.43
CA ILE A 184 1.47 -2.50 -9.05
C ILE A 184 2.42 -2.99 -7.95
N ALA A 185 2.95 -4.20 -8.09
CA ALA A 185 3.96 -4.79 -7.21
C ALA A 185 5.29 -4.99 -7.95
N GLY A 186 6.16 -5.85 -7.40
CA GLY A 186 7.51 -6.09 -7.91
C GLY A 186 7.57 -6.50 -9.38
N PRO A 187 8.73 -6.27 -10.02
CA PRO A 187 8.95 -6.62 -11.41
C PRO A 187 8.97 -8.12 -11.64
N TYR A 188 8.62 -8.54 -12.85
CA TYR A 188 8.97 -9.89 -13.31
C TYR A 188 10.45 -9.95 -13.72
N PRO A 189 11.13 -11.08 -13.46
CA PRO A 189 12.57 -11.21 -13.77
C PRO A 189 12.87 -11.19 -15.27
N ASN A 190 11.87 -11.48 -16.12
CA ASN A 190 11.96 -11.40 -17.58
C ASN A 190 10.56 -11.42 -18.21
N ASP A 191 10.49 -11.08 -19.50
CA ASP A 191 9.25 -11.05 -20.29
C ASP A 191 8.52 -12.41 -20.28
N ALA A 192 9.26 -13.54 -20.35
CA ALA A 192 8.66 -14.87 -20.35
C ALA A 192 7.92 -15.20 -19.04
N ALA A 193 8.44 -14.75 -17.90
CA ALA A 193 7.80 -14.89 -16.59
C ALA A 193 6.49 -14.09 -16.53
N ALA A 194 6.47 -12.87 -17.07
CA ALA A 194 5.25 -12.07 -17.18
C ALA A 194 4.20 -12.76 -18.06
N PHE A 195 4.60 -13.30 -19.22
CA PHE A 195 3.68 -14.01 -20.11
C PHE A 195 3.14 -15.31 -19.49
N ALA A 196 3.96 -16.01 -18.70
CA ALA A 196 3.51 -17.18 -17.94
C ALA A 196 2.47 -16.79 -16.88
N ALA A 197 2.67 -15.67 -16.17
CA ALA A 197 1.70 -15.15 -15.21
C ALA A 197 0.37 -14.81 -15.89
N VAL A 198 0.40 -14.13 -17.04
CA VAL A 198 -0.82 -13.83 -17.83
C VAL A 198 -1.53 -15.11 -18.25
N ARG A 199 -0.81 -16.12 -18.76
CA ARG A 199 -1.38 -17.44 -19.11
C ARG A 199 -2.05 -18.12 -17.91
N ALA A 200 -1.49 -17.97 -16.72
CA ALA A 200 -2.02 -18.52 -15.49
C ALA A 200 -3.23 -17.73 -14.92
N GLY A 201 -3.67 -16.67 -15.59
CA GLY A 201 -4.79 -15.84 -15.13
C GLY A 201 -4.38 -14.61 -14.32
N GLY A 202 -3.07 -14.34 -14.16
CA GLY A 202 -2.55 -13.18 -13.46
C GLY A 202 -2.59 -11.91 -14.30
N ASN A 203 -2.62 -10.75 -13.64
CA ASN A 203 -2.57 -9.45 -14.33
C ASN A 203 -1.16 -8.86 -14.28
N VAL A 204 -0.86 -7.99 -15.24
CA VAL A 204 0.44 -7.32 -15.34
C VAL A 204 0.28 -5.84 -15.64
N PHE A 205 1.21 -5.04 -15.14
CA PHE A 205 1.43 -3.67 -15.59
C PHE A 205 2.66 -3.63 -16.48
N ALA A 206 2.54 -3.05 -17.67
CA ALA A 206 3.63 -2.88 -18.62
C ALA A 206 4.05 -1.41 -18.71
N ILE A 207 5.33 -1.15 -18.97
CA ILE A 207 5.84 0.24 -19.08
C ILE A 207 5.39 0.98 -20.35
N SER A 208 4.70 0.32 -21.28
CA SER A 208 4.20 0.93 -22.51
C SER A 208 3.04 0.17 -23.11
N ASN A 209 2.25 0.86 -23.94
CA ASN A 209 1.18 0.27 -24.74
C ASN A 209 1.66 -0.96 -25.53
N ALA A 210 2.76 -0.81 -26.28
CA ALA A 210 3.32 -1.90 -27.07
C ALA A 210 3.67 -3.14 -26.22
N LYS A 211 4.21 -2.92 -25.01
CA LYS A 211 4.54 -4.01 -24.10
C LYS A 211 3.30 -4.66 -23.48
N ALA A 212 2.27 -3.90 -23.14
CA ALA A 212 1.00 -4.47 -22.70
C ALA A 212 0.33 -5.31 -23.79
N ASN A 213 0.30 -4.82 -25.02
CA ASN A 213 -0.18 -5.59 -26.17
C ASN A 213 0.61 -6.90 -26.35
N GLU A 214 1.95 -6.81 -26.28
CA GLU A 214 2.82 -7.98 -26.34
C GLU A 214 2.49 -9.01 -25.25
N ALA A 215 2.31 -8.58 -24.00
CA ALA A 215 1.98 -9.47 -22.89
C ALA A 215 0.62 -10.14 -23.06
N ALA A 216 -0.41 -9.40 -23.47
CA ALA A 216 -1.73 -9.97 -23.76
C ALA A 216 -1.64 -10.99 -24.91
N ARG A 217 -0.92 -10.66 -25.98
CA ARG A 217 -0.76 -11.53 -27.14
C ARG A 217 0.00 -12.81 -26.80
N LYS A 218 1.15 -12.69 -26.14
CA LYS A 218 1.99 -13.84 -25.75
C LYS A 218 1.39 -14.64 -24.60
N GLY A 219 0.58 -13.99 -23.77
CA GLY A 219 -0.19 -14.60 -22.68
C GLY A 219 -1.48 -15.29 -23.12
N GLY A 220 -2.04 -14.90 -24.28
CA GLY A 220 -3.34 -15.35 -24.77
C GLY A 220 -3.31 -15.91 -26.18
N ASN A 221 -2.41 -16.86 -26.48
CA ASN A 221 -2.37 -17.58 -27.77
C ASN A 221 -2.37 -16.71 -29.05
N GLY A 222 -1.73 -15.54 -29.01
CA GLY A 222 -1.41 -14.79 -30.22
C GLY A 222 -2.34 -13.63 -30.57
N VAL A 223 -3.43 -13.40 -29.82
CA VAL A 223 -4.35 -12.28 -30.05
C VAL A 223 -4.56 -11.48 -28.76
N ALA A 224 -4.57 -10.15 -28.90
CA ALA A 224 -4.91 -9.21 -27.83
C ALA A 224 -6.15 -8.41 -28.23
N TYR A 225 -7.01 -8.10 -27.26
CA TYR A 225 -8.22 -7.29 -27.45
C TYR A 225 -8.20 -6.10 -26.50
N GLY A 226 -8.70 -4.95 -26.94
CA GLY A 226 -8.74 -3.71 -26.14
C GLY A 226 -7.67 -2.69 -26.54
N GLY A 227 -7.05 -2.07 -25.55
CA GLY A 227 -6.12 -0.93 -25.70
C GLY A 227 -6.66 0.40 -25.17
N TRP A 228 -7.81 0.35 -24.48
CA TRP A 228 -8.53 1.52 -23.98
C TRP A 228 -8.88 1.30 -22.50
N ALA A 229 -9.15 2.37 -21.78
CA ALA A 229 -9.70 2.27 -20.43
C ALA A 229 -11.19 1.91 -20.50
N HIS A 230 -11.68 1.10 -19.56
CA HIS A 230 -13.11 0.73 -19.46
C HIS A 230 -13.94 1.73 -18.63
N GLY A 231 -13.39 2.90 -18.33
CA GLY A 231 -14.05 3.97 -17.57
C GLY A 231 -13.26 5.29 -17.65
N SER A 232 -13.66 6.28 -16.85
CA SER A 232 -13.05 7.61 -16.81
C SER A 232 -12.50 7.95 -15.42
N GLY A 233 -11.36 8.65 -15.37
CA GLY A 233 -10.67 9.04 -14.14
C GLY A 233 -9.33 8.32 -13.93
N ASP A 234 -8.59 8.73 -12.90
CA ASP A 234 -7.18 8.36 -12.70
C ASP A 234 -6.94 6.87 -12.37
N GLY A 235 -7.96 6.15 -11.85
CA GLY A 235 -7.89 4.72 -11.57
C GLY A 235 -8.11 3.81 -12.80
N TRP A 236 -8.65 4.37 -13.89
CA TRP A 236 -9.01 3.62 -15.10
C TRP A 236 -7.86 3.59 -16.11
N LEU A 237 -6.92 2.67 -15.92
CA LEU A 237 -5.80 2.52 -16.83
C LEU A 237 -6.19 1.80 -18.14
N PRO A 238 -5.70 2.28 -19.31
CA PRO A 238 -5.78 1.55 -20.55
C PRO A 238 -5.16 0.15 -20.42
N HIS A 239 -5.80 -0.84 -21.02
CA HIS A 239 -5.31 -2.22 -20.95
C HIS A 239 -5.73 -3.07 -22.13
N TYR A 240 -5.04 -4.20 -22.27
CA TYR A 240 -5.40 -5.29 -23.16
C TYR A 240 -5.84 -6.52 -22.37
N HIS A 241 -6.74 -7.28 -22.98
CA HIS A 241 -7.06 -8.64 -22.58
C HIS A 241 -6.41 -9.66 -23.53
N PRO A 242 -5.90 -10.79 -23.01
CA PRO A 242 -5.51 -11.93 -23.83
C PRO A 242 -6.76 -12.61 -24.43
N MET A 243 -6.63 -13.20 -25.62
CA MET A 243 -7.74 -13.86 -26.32
C MET A 243 -7.41 -15.32 -26.66
N ALA A 244 -8.06 -16.30 -26.02
CA ALA A 244 -7.87 -17.71 -26.38
C ALA A 244 -9.10 -18.27 -27.09
N ASN A 245 -8.90 -18.87 -28.27
CA ASN A 245 -9.96 -19.50 -29.07
C ASN A 245 -11.15 -18.55 -29.35
N GLY A 246 -10.86 -17.28 -29.64
CA GLY A 246 -11.89 -16.26 -29.88
C GLY A 246 -12.58 -15.74 -28.61
N VAL A 247 -12.18 -16.18 -27.42
CA VAL A 247 -12.76 -15.76 -26.15
C VAL A 247 -11.79 -14.85 -25.39
N GLN A 248 -12.32 -13.72 -24.90
CA GLN A 248 -11.59 -12.81 -24.02
C GLN A 248 -11.32 -13.48 -22.68
N LEU A 249 -10.05 -13.54 -22.31
CA LEU A 249 -9.62 -14.02 -21.00
C LEU A 249 -9.68 -12.89 -19.96
N LYS A 250 -9.84 -13.28 -18.70
CA LYS A 250 -9.93 -12.36 -17.56
C LYS A 250 -8.69 -11.49 -17.29
N PRO A 251 -7.44 -11.92 -17.54
CA PRO A 251 -6.27 -11.09 -17.27
C PRO A 251 -6.32 -9.73 -17.93
N HIS A 252 -5.77 -8.74 -17.24
CA HIS A 252 -5.55 -7.40 -17.75
C HIS A 252 -4.04 -7.15 -17.88
N CYS A 253 -3.65 -6.58 -19.02
CA CYS A 253 -2.31 -6.08 -19.26
C CYS A 253 -2.40 -4.55 -19.37
N TRP A 254 -2.23 -3.84 -18.24
CA TRP A 254 -2.31 -2.37 -18.17
C TRP A 254 -1.03 -1.72 -18.69
N PHE A 255 -1.11 -0.43 -19.07
CA PHE A 255 0.05 0.37 -19.46
C PHE A 255 -0.04 1.84 -19.10
#